data_AF-A0A316LCY3-F1
#
_entry.id   AF-A0A316LCY3-F1
#
_cell.length_a   1.000
_cell.length_b   1.000
_cell.length_c   1.000
_cell.angle_alpha   90.00
_cell.angle_beta   90.00
_cell.angle_gamma   90.00
#
_symmetry.space_group_name_H-M   'P 1'
#
loop_
_entity.id
_entity.type
_entity.pdbx_description
1 polymer ?
#
loop_
_entity_poly.entity_id
_entity_poly.type
_entity_poly.pdbx_seq_one_letter_code
_entity_poly.pdbx_strand_id
1 'polypeptide(L)'
;MEDKKKIKIYYGLLITLVVFMGVSYAWFRLKLTQTNSNVIGTRTCLDASLTEKTSKITLSDAFPISDEDGLKQTPFTFTLKNNCDSYVKVYITIDSTYRESTDAAYLKDSFLKVNLSSKGTTDGSSVLLGSQNLTELEGTNKGYILVTTGLKANEEKSYDLRVWMDGETSIADGLNKNWEGKIVVVGVAANEPATLRETILANNEVKTPLTAPGKEVSAHVLEDVDSQTSSADFSQKYYVTYGTGWEANGTKFNLTGTAVTSDTYANSYSSLVGKYLTSSWLGNAGSSTAGTMVTTTNLKSVYYVLSATSSSFTYKPISSNKNTTEALLASAEDDYGTSYYFRGAVTNNYVEFANKCWRIVRITGDGSVKLVLHNDNTSGSSSPCASSNNSTSTAFARYSGSSYTSAFNSNYDDNAYIGFMYGATGASDYASTHANTNKSTILTNLETWYTNNLASYESKLADTIWCNDKSTVSGGLGYGTNDTNYGVYNRLVSTKQPTLKCPNDNNGGKLSKFTVNDTTNGNGNLTYKIGLLTADEIAFAGYANGSSNTTTYLHENATSDYWWSLSPGYFNGDYTSVWRVGSGNLHIDGIEVNVSSNFGLRPAISLVSSTTVTGDGTSENPYIIN
;
A
#
# COMPACT_ATOMS: atom_id res chain seq x y z
N MET A 1 -58.33 7.73 30.74
CA MET A 1 -57.94 9.00 30.09
C MET A 1 -56.58 9.54 30.57
N GLU A 2 -55.78 8.72 31.28
CA GLU A 2 -54.48 9.12 31.86
C GLU A 2 -53.25 8.78 30.99
N ASP A 3 -53.31 7.75 30.14
CA ASP A 3 -52.11 7.28 29.42
C ASP A 3 -51.73 8.13 28.20
N LYS A 4 -52.69 8.81 27.56
CA LYS A 4 -52.40 9.73 26.44
C LYS A 4 -51.63 10.99 26.88
N LYS A 5 -51.68 11.34 28.17
CA LYS A 5 -50.96 12.51 28.72
C LYS A 5 -49.49 12.19 29.00
N LYS A 6 -49.17 10.96 29.44
CA LYS A 6 -47.79 10.52 29.70
C LYS A 6 -46.98 10.35 28.40
N ILE A 7 -47.59 9.77 27.35
CA ILE A 7 -46.92 9.58 26.05
C ILE A 7 -46.56 10.92 25.38
N LYS A 8 -47.41 11.95 25.50
CA LYS A 8 -47.09 13.29 24.98
C LYS A 8 -45.94 13.99 25.73
N ILE A 9 -45.80 13.72 27.03
CA ILE A 9 -44.69 14.25 27.83
C ILE A 9 -43.37 13.57 27.42
N TYR A 10 -43.38 12.26 27.17
CA TYR A 10 -42.18 11.54 26.72
C TYR A 10 -41.75 11.92 25.29
N TYR A 11 -42.68 12.12 24.34
CA TYR A 11 -42.34 12.65 23.02
C TYR A 11 -41.86 14.10 23.08
N GLY A 12 -42.44 14.92 23.97
CA GLY A 12 -41.97 16.29 24.21
C GLY A 12 -40.54 16.33 24.75
N LEU A 13 -40.21 15.47 25.72
CA LEU A 13 -38.86 15.31 26.28
C LEU A 13 -37.86 14.74 25.27
N LEU A 14 -38.26 13.76 24.44
CA LEU A 14 -37.41 13.19 23.41
C LEU A 14 -37.13 14.20 22.28
N ILE A 15 -38.14 14.99 21.86
CA ILE A 15 -37.97 16.04 20.87
C ILE A 15 -37.12 17.20 21.42
N THR A 16 -37.25 17.55 22.71
CA THR A 16 -36.33 18.54 23.31
C THR A 16 -34.90 17.97 23.40
N LEU A 17 -34.71 16.71 23.76
CA LEU A 17 -33.37 16.08 23.78
C LEU A 17 -32.73 16.00 22.38
N VAL A 18 -33.52 15.71 21.34
CA VAL A 18 -33.07 15.66 19.94
C VAL A 18 -32.81 17.08 19.38
N VAL A 19 -33.56 18.09 19.81
CA VAL A 19 -33.31 19.50 19.47
C VAL A 19 -32.08 20.05 20.21
N PHE A 20 -31.77 19.58 21.42
CA PHE A 20 -30.51 19.93 22.11
C PHE A 20 -29.27 19.19 21.56
N MET A 21 -29.43 18.03 20.91
CA MET A 21 -28.35 17.40 20.14
C MET A 21 -28.19 17.96 18.72
N GLY A 22 -29.21 18.66 18.20
CA GLY A 22 -29.26 19.13 16.81
C GLY A 22 -29.10 20.64 16.59
N VAL A 23 -29.23 21.49 17.62
CA VAL A 23 -29.10 22.93 17.46
C VAL A 23 -28.40 23.57 18.66
N SER A 24 -27.08 23.46 18.66
CA SER A 24 -26.18 24.45 19.24
C SER A 24 -24.92 24.55 18.38
N TYR A 25 -25.12 24.70 17.07
CA TYR A 25 -24.11 25.31 16.19
C TYR A 25 -24.13 26.82 16.41
N ALA A 26 -23.62 27.16 17.57
CA ALA A 26 -23.40 28.50 18.01
C ALA A 26 -22.01 28.86 17.46
N TRP A 27 -21.96 29.74 16.45
CA TRP A 27 -20.73 30.28 15.86
C TRP A 27 -20.08 31.24 16.88
N PHE A 28 -19.55 30.69 17.98
CA PHE A 28 -18.92 31.44 19.05
C PHE A 28 -17.40 31.29 18.95
N ARG A 29 -16.73 32.31 18.40
CA ARG A 29 -15.34 32.62 18.77
C ARG A 29 -15.42 33.32 20.14
N LEU A 30 -14.96 32.67 21.21
CA LEU A 30 -14.84 33.28 22.54
C LEU A 30 -13.36 33.40 22.89
N LYS A 31 -12.98 34.63 23.24
CA LYS A 31 -11.62 35.16 23.36
C LYS A 31 -11.30 35.38 24.84
N LEU A 32 -10.16 34.84 25.30
CA LEU A 32 -9.54 35.21 26.57
C LEU A 32 -8.21 35.91 26.28
N THR A 33 -8.11 37.17 26.68
CA THR A 33 -6.92 38.00 26.53
C THR A 33 -6.21 38.07 27.88
N GLN A 34 -4.99 37.54 27.99
CA GLN A 34 -4.10 37.82 29.11
C GLN A 34 -2.88 38.61 28.64
N THR A 35 -2.41 39.48 29.53
CA THR A 35 -1.87 40.79 29.16
C THR A 35 -0.36 40.88 28.95
N ASN A 36 0.45 39.80 29.04
CA ASN A 36 1.93 39.92 28.84
C ASN A 36 2.69 38.61 28.47
N SER A 37 2.21 37.83 27.50
CA SER A 37 2.97 36.80 26.77
C SER A 37 2.24 36.55 25.44
N ASN A 38 2.92 36.08 24.37
CA ASN A 38 2.35 35.94 23.01
C ASN A 38 0.86 35.55 22.99
N VAL A 39 0.04 36.31 22.27
CA VAL A 39 -1.42 36.13 22.24
C VAL A 39 -1.77 34.73 21.75
N ILE A 40 -2.28 33.90 22.66
CA ILE A 40 -2.76 32.55 22.41
C ILE A 40 -4.28 32.64 22.26
N GLY A 41 -4.77 32.69 21.03
CA GLY A 41 -6.19 32.69 20.69
C GLY A 41 -6.79 31.31 20.78
N THR A 42 -6.95 30.77 21.99
CA THR A 42 -7.47 29.42 22.18
C THR A 42 -8.92 29.40 22.64
N ARG A 43 -9.63 28.29 22.35
CA ARG A 43 -10.83 27.91 23.10
C ARG A 43 -10.50 27.97 24.60
N THR A 44 -11.46 28.24 25.46
CA THR A 44 -11.29 28.26 26.95
C THR A 44 -10.61 27.01 27.52
N CYS A 45 -10.61 25.90 26.77
CA CYS A 45 -10.05 24.63 27.16
C CYS A 45 -8.80 24.22 26.34
N LEU A 46 -8.22 25.06 25.48
CA LEU A 46 -6.92 24.77 24.85
C LEU A 46 -5.89 25.71 25.47
N ASP A 47 -4.89 25.18 26.17
CA ASP A 47 -3.82 25.98 26.75
C ASP A 47 -2.63 25.99 25.80
N ALA A 48 -1.89 27.09 25.81
CA ALA A 48 -0.53 27.08 25.29
C ALA A 48 0.41 27.78 26.27
N SER A 49 1.64 27.30 26.35
CA SER A 49 2.68 27.85 27.21
C SER A 49 3.97 28.01 26.42
N LEU A 50 4.60 29.18 26.49
CA LEU A 50 5.92 29.39 25.93
C LEU A 50 7.00 29.22 27.00
N THR A 51 8.11 28.62 26.61
CA THR A 51 9.29 28.46 27.48
C THR A 51 9.98 29.80 27.64
N GLU A 52 10.08 30.56 26.55
CA GLU A 52 10.62 31.91 26.53
C GLU A 52 9.55 32.89 27.00
N LYS A 53 9.83 33.64 28.08
CA LYS A 53 8.93 34.69 28.59
C LYS A 53 9.03 35.98 27.76
N THR A 54 9.08 35.87 26.44
CA THR A 54 9.14 37.01 25.51
C THR A 54 7.78 37.23 24.84
N SER A 55 7.41 38.49 24.61
CA SER A 55 6.11 38.89 24.06
C SER A 55 6.08 39.03 22.52
N LYS A 56 7.23 38.78 21.87
CA LYS A 56 7.44 38.83 20.42
C LYS A 56 8.72 38.10 20.02
N ILE A 57 8.77 37.66 18.77
CA ILE A 57 9.97 37.21 18.06
C ILE A 57 10.54 38.43 17.34
N THR A 58 11.83 38.69 17.51
CA THR A 58 12.52 39.84 16.90
C THR A 58 13.72 39.36 16.11
N LEU A 59 13.84 39.82 14.87
CA LEU A 59 15.09 39.78 14.12
C LEU A 59 15.57 41.21 13.95
N SER A 60 16.68 41.54 14.63
CA SER A 60 17.39 42.82 14.54
C SER A 60 18.84 42.53 14.23
N ASP A 61 19.45 43.31 13.33
CA ASP A 61 20.84 43.12 12.88
C ASP A 61 21.13 41.71 12.36
N ALA A 62 20.10 41.02 11.86
CA ALA A 62 20.23 39.69 11.28
C ALA A 62 20.87 39.77 9.88
N PHE A 63 21.70 38.78 9.56
CA PHE A 63 22.29 38.61 8.24
C PHE A 63 21.73 37.35 7.55
N PRO A 64 21.74 37.31 6.20
CA PRO A 64 21.32 36.13 5.44
C PRO A 64 22.13 34.89 5.84
N ILE A 65 21.46 33.77 6.12
CA ILE A 65 22.13 32.48 6.45
C ILE A 65 21.48 31.32 5.71
N SER A 66 22.25 30.24 5.55
CA SER A 66 21.78 28.98 4.94
C SER A 66 20.71 28.30 5.81
N ASP A 67 19.90 27.42 5.21
CA ASP A 67 18.96 26.58 5.97
C ASP A 67 19.71 25.68 6.99
N GLU A 68 20.92 25.22 6.67
CA GLU A 68 21.75 24.41 7.58
C GLU A 68 22.11 25.19 8.85
N ASP A 69 22.48 26.46 8.72
CA ASP A 69 22.82 27.31 9.86
C ASP A 69 21.58 27.85 10.58
N GLY A 70 20.49 28.09 9.84
CA GLY A 70 19.19 28.44 10.39
C GLY A 70 18.66 27.36 11.35
N LEU A 71 18.82 26.08 11.01
CA LEU A 71 18.43 24.96 11.86
C LEU A 71 19.26 24.82 13.15
N LYS A 72 20.47 25.40 13.18
CA LYS A 72 21.34 25.43 14.38
C LYS A 72 20.97 26.58 15.34
N GLN A 73 20.10 27.51 14.92
CA GLN A 73 19.65 28.62 15.77
C GLN A 73 18.88 28.10 17.00
N THR A 74 18.92 28.90 18.07
CA THR A 74 18.12 28.61 19.28
C THR A 74 16.63 28.77 18.95
N PRO A 75 15.81 27.74 19.13
CA PRO A 75 14.39 27.82 18.81
C PRO A 75 13.60 28.58 19.88
N PHE A 76 12.41 29.02 19.50
CA PHE A 76 11.33 29.38 20.41
C PHE A 76 10.50 28.13 20.71
N THR A 77 10.54 27.65 21.96
CA THR A 77 9.86 26.42 22.36
C THR A 77 8.52 26.72 23.02
N PHE A 78 7.44 26.13 22.51
CA PHE A 78 6.11 26.22 23.11
C PHE A 78 5.40 24.87 23.18
N THR A 79 4.48 24.75 24.13
CA THR A 79 3.64 23.57 24.34
C THR A 79 2.18 23.94 24.17
N LEU A 80 1.42 23.08 23.50
CA LEU A 80 -0.03 23.14 23.37
C LEU A 80 -0.61 22.01 24.21
N LYS A 81 -1.66 22.29 25.00
CA LYS A 81 -2.38 21.31 25.80
C LYS A 81 -3.88 21.40 25.54
N ASN A 82 -4.49 20.31 25.10
CA ASN A 82 -5.94 20.27 24.94
C ASN A 82 -6.62 19.81 26.23
N ASN A 83 -7.13 20.75 27.02
CA ASN A 83 -7.99 20.47 28.17
C ASN A 83 -9.48 20.33 27.80
N CYS A 84 -9.82 20.31 26.50
CA CYS A 84 -11.19 20.02 26.07
C CYS A 84 -11.46 18.51 26.17
N ASP A 85 -12.71 18.13 26.42
CA ASP A 85 -13.13 16.71 26.45
C ASP A 85 -13.16 16.05 25.06
N SER A 86 -12.92 16.84 24.00
CA SER A 86 -12.98 16.40 22.61
C SER A 86 -11.71 16.77 21.85
N TYR A 87 -11.50 16.13 20.69
CA TYR A 87 -10.44 16.51 19.76
C TYR A 87 -10.56 17.99 19.35
N VAL A 88 -9.41 18.66 19.23
CA VAL A 88 -9.30 20.03 18.75
C VAL A 88 -8.31 20.07 17.59
N LYS A 89 -8.76 20.56 16.43
CA LYS A 89 -7.89 20.85 15.30
C LYS A 89 -7.24 22.22 15.53
N VAL A 90 -5.94 22.31 15.29
CA VAL A 90 -5.14 23.48 15.62
C VAL A 90 -4.37 23.97 14.39
N TYR A 91 -4.42 25.27 14.17
CA TYR A 91 -3.56 25.98 13.23
C TYR A 91 -2.49 26.73 14.03
N ILE A 92 -1.23 26.37 13.82
CA ILE A 92 -0.08 27.10 14.37
C ILE A 92 0.33 28.11 13.32
N THR A 93 0.31 29.40 13.69
CA THR A 93 0.52 30.50 12.76
C THR A 93 1.57 31.49 13.26
N ILE A 94 2.14 32.24 12.33
CA ILE A 94 2.89 33.47 12.62
C ILE A 94 2.07 34.68 12.18
N ASP A 95 1.84 35.58 13.12
CA ASP A 95 1.38 36.94 12.86
C ASP A 95 2.59 37.86 12.70
N SER A 96 2.80 38.38 11.48
CA SER A 96 3.88 39.32 11.18
C SER A 96 3.39 40.75 11.38
N THR A 97 4.07 41.48 12.27
CA THR A 97 3.65 42.82 12.73
C THR A 97 3.67 43.84 11.59
N TYR A 98 4.60 43.70 10.65
CA TYR A 98 4.85 44.67 9.58
C TYR A 98 4.49 44.13 8.19
N ARG A 99 3.70 43.05 8.09
CA ARG A 99 3.35 42.38 6.83
C ARG A 99 2.84 43.32 5.73
N GLU A 100 1.97 44.26 6.09
CA GLU A 100 1.37 45.22 5.14
C GLU A 100 2.14 46.55 5.09
N SER A 101 3.24 46.68 5.83
CA SER A 101 4.04 47.90 5.87
C SER A 101 4.82 48.07 4.57
N THR A 102 4.87 49.31 4.07
CA THR A 102 5.70 49.70 2.94
C THR A 102 6.99 50.41 3.38
N ASP A 103 7.26 50.50 4.68
CA ASP A 103 8.45 51.15 5.22
C ASP A 103 9.71 50.31 4.92
N ALA A 104 10.73 50.96 4.37
CA ALA A 104 12.00 50.33 4.01
C ALA A 104 12.83 49.89 5.23
N ALA A 105 12.50 50.35 6.43
CA ALA A 105 13.13 49.93 7.69
C ALA A 105 12.76 48.51 8.11
N TYR A 106 11.73 47.90 7.53
CA TYR A 106 11.26 46.57 7.89
C TYR A 106 11.58 45.52 6.84
N LEU A 107 11.95 44.32 7.30
CA LEU A 107 12.22 43.17 6.45
C LEU A 107 10.89 42.57 5.97
N LYS A 108 10.80 42.28 4.67
CA LYS A 108 9.62 41.63 4.09
C LYS A 108 9.56 40.14 4.46
N ASP A 109 8.36 39.64 4.69
CA ASP A 109 8.14 38.21 5.01
C ASP A 109 8.61 37.25 3.90
N SER A 110 8.71 37.72 2.66
CA SER A 110 9.24 36.95 1.52
C SER A 110 10.74 36.66 1.60
N PHE A 111 11.46 37.31 2.53
CA PHE A 111 12.88 37.10 2.80
C PHE A 111 13.14 36.35 4.10
N LEU A 112 12.08 35.79 4.71
CA LEU A 112 12.17 35.04 5.95
C LEU A 112 11.94 33.57 5.72
N LYS A 113 12.83 32.77 6.30
CA LYS A 113 12.68 31.33 6.44
C LYS A 113 12.17 31.00 7.82
N VAL A 114 11.26 30.03 7.88
CA VAL A 114 10.70 29.50 9.11
C VAL A 114 10.75 27.99 9.11
N ASN A 115 11.01 27.42 10.27
CA ASN A 115 10.98 25.99 10.50
C ASN A 115 10.27 25.72 11.82
N LEU A 116 9.14 25.01 11.75
CA LEU A 116 8.42 24.53 12.92
C LEU A 116 8.61 23.02 13.03
N SER A 117 9.29 22.60 14.09
CA SER A 117 9.64 21.20 14.34
C SER A 117 9.03 20.69 15.65
N SER A 118 8.97 19.37 15.80
CA SER A 118 8.75 18.74 17.11
C SER A 118 9.86 19.17 18.08
N LYS A 119 9.53 19.38 19.35
CA LYS A 119 10.51 19.83 20.35
C LYS A 119 11.75 18.94 20.39
N GLY A 120 12.93 19.55 20.34
CA GLY A 120 14.23 18.88 20.36
C GLY A 120 14.68 18.32 19.01
N THR A 121 13.94 18.58 17.93
CA THR A 121 14.23 18.07 16.58
C THR A 121 14.30 19.20 15.54
N THR A 122 14.60 18.80 14.30
CA THR A 122 14.58 19.65 13.09
C THR A 122 13.78 18.96 11.98
N ASP A 123 12.72 18.23 12.34
CA ASP A 123 11.88 17.42 11.43
C ASP A 123 10.94 18.26 10.55
N GLY A 124 10.76 19.54 10.87
CA GLY A 124 10.00 20.49 10.07
C GLY A 124 10.68 20.85 8.75
N SER A 125 9.90 21.29 7.77
CA SER A 125 10.43 21.87 6.52
C SER A 125 10.78 23.34 6.69
N SER A 126 11.92 23.76 6.12
CA SER A 126 12.35 25.16 6.09
C SER A 126 11.69 25.89 4.91
N VAL A 127 10.66 26.69 5.20
CA VAL A 127 9.82 27.33 4.18
C VAL A 127 9.91 28.85 4.22
N LEU A 128 9.68 29.50 3.08
CA LEU A 128 9.53 30.95 3.02
C LEU A 128 8.21 31.36 3.68
N LEU A 129 8.28 32.27 4.63
CA LEU A 129 7.12 32.74 5.40
C LEU A 129 6.10 33.44 4.49
N GLY A 130 6.56 34.36 3.65
CA GLY A 130 5.69 35.12 2.73
C GLY A 130 4.97 34.28 1.66
N SER A 131 5.36 33.02 1.49
CA SER A 131 4.73 32.08 0.54
C SER A 131 3.66 31.18 1.19
N GLN A 132 3.45 31.29 2.50
CA GLN A 132 2.48 30.46 3.22
C GLN A 132 1.05 30.98 3.09
N ASN A 133 0.08 30.08 3.26
CA ASN A 133 -1.34 30.44 3.25
C ASN A 133 -1.71 31.27 4.49
N LEU A 134 -2.56 32.28 4.30
CA LEU A 134 -3.08 33.10 5.38
C LEU A 134 -4.39 32.53 5.95
N THR A 135 -4.53 32.58 7.27
CA THR A 135 -5.81 32.38 7.97
C THR A 135 -6.17 33.61 8.79
N GLU A 136 -7.47 33.82 9.02
CA GLU A 136 -7.92 34.86 9.95
C GLU A 136 -7.55 34.50 11.40
N LEU A 137 -7.06 35.49 12.14
CA LEU A 137 -6.79 35.38 13.58
C LEU A 137 -7.92 36.07 14.35
N GLU A 138 -7.86 37.40 14.45
CA GLU A 138 -8.85 38.26 15.10
C GLU A 138 -9.12 39.53 14.29
N GLY A 139 -10.40 39.91 14.17
CA GLY A 139 -10.80 41.08 13.38
C GLY A 139 -10.40 40.93 11.92
N THR A 140 -9.69 41.92 11.36
CA THR A 140 -9.13 41.87 10.01
C THR A 140 -7.72 41.28 9.96
N ASN A 141 -7.11 40.94 11.10
CA ASN A 141 -5.72 40.49 11.15
C ASN A 141 -5.59 39.02 10.73
N LYS A 142 -4.52 38.71 9.98
CA LYS A 142 -4.27 37.38 9.42
C LYS A 142 -2.97 36.79 9.96
N GLY A 143 -2.80 35.49 9.89
CA GLY A 143 -1.55 34.80 10.25
C GLY A 143 -1.17 33.82 9.15
N TYR A 144 0.13 33.65 8.91
CA TYR A 144 0.64 32.61 8.02
C TYR A 144 0.53 31.26 8.72
N ILE A 145 -0.20 30.31 8.13
CA ILE A 145 -0.30 28.94 8.65
C ILE A 145 1.05 28.26 8.43
N LEU A 146 1.69 27.84 9.52
CA LEU A 146 2.90 27.04 9.46
C LEU A 146 2.58 25.54 9.46
N VAL A 147 1.68 25.14 10.36
CA VAL A 147 1.26 23.73 10.52
C VAL A 147 -0.22 23.69 10.87
N THR A 148 -0.93 22.71 10.29
CA THR A 148 -2.25 22.28 10.73
C THR A 148 -2.11 20.93 11.42
N THR A 149 -2.53 20.82 12.67
CA THR A 149 -2.42 19.60 13.50
C THR A 149 -3.70 19.42 14.33
N GLY A 150 -3.71 18.48 15.26
CA GLY A 150 -4.72 18.44 16.31
C GLY A 150 -4.28 17.68 17.54
N LEU A 151 -5.06 17.83 18.60
CA LEU A 151 -4.80 17.29 19.92
C LEU A 151 -6.04 16.54 20.42
N LYS A 152 -5.86 15.30 20.88
CA LYS A 152 -6.88 14.54 21.61
C LYS A 152 -7.16 15.18 22.97
N ALA A 153 -8.24 14.77 23.62
CA ALA A 153 -8.54 15.21 24.98
C ALA A 153 -7.36 14.89 25.92
N ASN A 154 -6.92 15.88 26.68
CA ASN A 154 -5.77 15.85 27.59
C ASN A 154 -4.40 15.61 26.93
N GLU A 155 -4.29 15.66 25.60
CA GLU A 155 -3.00 15.54 24.91
C GLU A 155 -2.19 16.83 25.02
N GLU A 156 -0.87 16.69 25.09
CA GLU A 156 0.10 17.78 25.03
C GLU A 156 1.08 17.57 23.86
N LYS A 157 1.38 18.64 23.12
CA LYS A 157 2.40 18.65 22.06
C LYS A 157 3.30 19.86 22.19
N SER A 158 4.61 19.63 22.12
CA SER A 158 5.61 20.70 22.18
C SER A 158 6.33 20.86 20.85
N TYR A 159 6.61 22.12 20.49
CA TYR A 159 7.21 22.51 19.22
C TYR A 159 8.36 23.49 19.43
N ASP A 160 9.30 23.46 18.50
CA ASP A 160 10.42 24.38 18.37
C ASP A 160 10.26 25.19 17.07
N LEU A 161 10.07 26.50 17.19
CA LEU A 161 10.03 27.41 16.04
C LEU A 161 11.38 28.11 15.86
N ARG A 162 11.95 28.02 14.65
CA ARG A 162 13.14 28.78 14.24
C ARG A 162 12.76 29.74 13.12
N VAL A 163 13.29 30.95 13.18
CA VAL A 163 13.07 32.01 12.18
C VAL A 163 14.40 32.66 11.85
N TRP A 164 14.73 32.80 10.57
CA TRP A 164 15.96 33.45 10.12
C TRP A 164 15.77 34.16 8.77
N MET A 165 16.72 35.02 8.41
CA MET A 165 16.77 35.69 7.11
C MET A 165 17.30 34.72 6.05
N ASP A 166 16.56 34.58 4.94
CA ASP A 166 16.91 33.66 3.85
C ASP A 166 18.29 34.00 3.26
N GLY A 167 19.11 32.98 3.00
CA GLY A 167 20.49 33.13 2.51
C GLY A 167 20.61 33.86 1.17
N GLU A 168 19.53 33.84 0.38
CA GLU A 168 19.44 34.52 -0.92
C GLU A 168 19.03 36.01 -0.79
N THR A 169 18.81 36.51 0.43
CA THR A 169 18.41 37.91 0.66
C THR A 169 19.56 38.85 0.33
N SER A 170 19.31 39.85 -0.53
CA SER A 170 20.32 40.83 -0.91
C SER A 170 20.68 41.77 0.25
N ILE A 171 21.90 42.35 0.23
CA ILE A 171 22.32 43.33 1.24
C ILE A 171 21.35 44.52 1.31
N ALA A 172 20.87 45.01 0.16
CA ALA A 172 19.92 46.12 0.12
C ALA A 172 18.55 45.74 0.72
N ASP A 173 18.19 44.46 0.64
CA ASP A 173 16.91 43.95 1.12
C ASP A 173 16.94 43.56 2.60
N GLY A 174 18.11 43.22 3.17
CA GLY A 174 18.24 42.75 4.55
C GLY A 174 18.94 43.69 5.54
N LEU A 175 19.91 44.50 5.10
CA LEU A 175 20.80 45.23 6.01
C LEU A 175 20.05 46.30 6.83
N ASN A 176 20.29 46.32 8.15
CA ASN A 176 19.69 47.24 9.13
C ASN A 176 18.16 47.24 9.17
N LYS A 177 17.52 46.17 8.68
CA LYS A 177 16.07 46.02 8.74
C LYS A 177 15.65 45.16 9.91
N ASN A 178 14.51 45.51 10.50
CA ASN A 178 13.94 44.79 11.62
C ASN A 178 12.72 43.98 11.19
N TRP A 179 12.51 42.85 11.85
CA TRP A 179 11.27 42.09 11.75
C TRP A 179 10.73 41.73 13.13
N GLU A 180 9.40 41.76 13.27
CA GLU A 180 8.71 41.35 14.48
C GLU A 180 7.53 40.44 14.16
N GLY A 181 7.47 39.29 14.84
CA GLY A 181 6.36 38.36 14.71
C GLY A 181 5.90 37.77 16.04
N LYS A 182 4.72 37.14 16.01
CA LYS A 182 4.13 36.44 17.16
C LYS A 182 3.59 35.08 16.74
N ILE A 183 3.80 34.07 17.57
CA ILE A 183 3.13 32.79 17.42
C ILE A 183 1.69 32.97 17.87
N VAL A 184 0.74 32.66 16.98
CA VAL A 184 -0.69 32.63 17.29
C VAL A 184 -1.24 31.27 16.95
N VAL A 185 -1.94 30.67 17.90
CA VAL A 185 -2.51 29.34 17.79
C VAL A 185 -4.01 29.48 17.69
N VAL A 186 -4.63 28.92 16.65
CA VAL A 186 -6.09 28.93 16.46
C VAL A 186 -6.63 27.52 16.59
N GLY A 187 -7.48 27.28 17.60
CA GLY A 187 -8.15 26.00 17.81
C GLY A 187 -9.59 25.99 17.28
N VAL A 188 -9.97 24.97 16.51
CA VAL A 188 -11.33 24.73 16.03
C VAL A 188 -11.82 23.34 16.45
N ALA A 189 -13.13 23.22 16.75
CA ALA A 189 -13.73 21.91 16.96
C ALA A 189 -13.64 21.08 15.68
N ALA A 190 -13.21 19.83 15.82
CA ALA A 190 -13.22 18.85 14.76
C ALA A 190 -13.37 17.46 15.38
N ASN A 191 -13.77 16.50 14.56
CA ASN A 191 -13.66 15.10 14.93
C ASN A 191 -12.19 14.66 14.75
N GLU A 192 -11.76 13.70 15.57
CA GLU A 192 -10.48 13.04 15.34
C GLU A 192 -10.51 12.40 13.94
N PRO A 193 -9.47 12.61 13.10
CA PRO A 193 -9.38 11.95 11.82
C PRO A 193 -9.36 10.44 12.00
N ALA A 194 -10.21 9.72 11.25
CA ALA A 194 -10.18 8.26 11.26
C ALA A 194 -8.85 7.76 10.72
N THR A 195 -8.32 6.72 11.34
CA THR A 195 -7.16 5.99 10.82
C THR A 195 -7.54 5.25 9.54
N LEU A 196 -6.54 4.90 8.73
CA LEU A 196 -6.72 4.06 7.54
C LEU A 196 -7.39 2.73 7.91
N ARG A 197 -6.94 2.10 9.00
CA ARG A 197 -7.54 0.87 9.54
C ARG A 197 -9.03 1.05 9.83
N GLU A 198 -9.40 2.08 10.59
CA GLU A 198 -10.80 2.33 10.96
C GLU A 198 -11.65 2.60 9.72
N THR A 199 -11.12 3.37 8.77
CA THR A 199 -11.82 3.70 7.52
C THR A 199 -12.07 2.44 6.67
N ILE A 200 -11.07 1.57 6.52
CA ILE A 200 -11.21 0.29 5.82
C ILE A 200 -12.29 -0.57 6.48
N LEU A 201 -12.24 -0.72 7.81
CA LEU A 201 -13.19 -1.57 8.56
C LEU A 201 -14.61 -0.99 8.57
N ALA A 202 -14.76 0.33 8.50
CA ALA A 202 -16.07 0.98 8.38
C ALA A 202 -16.69 0.81 6.98
N ASN A 203 -15.85 0.81 5.94
CA ASN A 203 -16.28 0.73 4.54
C ASN A 203 -16.41 -0.70 4.02
N ASN A 204 -16.07 -1.72 4.82
CA ASN A 204 -16.09 -3.12 4.40
C ASN A 204 -16.70 -4.02 5.46
N GLU A 205 -17.58 -4.92 5.02
CA GLU A 205 -18.07 -6.01 5.85
C GLU A 205 -17.06 -7.17 5.84
N VAL A 206 -16.63 -7.63 7.03
CA VAL A 206 -15.72 -8.78 7.15
C VAL A 206 -16.49 -10.07 6.88
N LYS A 207 -16.09 -10.81 5.84
CA LYS A 207 -16.76 -12.03 5.37
C LYS A 207 -15.82 -13.21 5.32
N THR A 208 -16.37 -14.41 5.39
CA THR A 208 -15.65 -15.63 5.04
C THR A 208 -15.48 -15.74 3.53
N PRO A 209 -14.31 -16.12 3.01
CA PRO A 209 -14.13 -16.37 1.59
C PRO A 209 -15.11 -17.41 1.02
N LEU A 210 -15.62 -17.17 -0.18
CA LEU A 210 -16.42 -18.11 -0.97
C LEU A 210 -15.58 -19.27 -1.49
N THR A 211 -14.29 -19.02 -1.70
CA THR A 211 -13.30 -19.99 -2.16
C THR A 211 -12.14 -20.05 -1.17
N ALA A 212 -11.63 -21.26 -0.90
CA ALA A 212 -10.55 -21.43 0.06
C ALA A 212 -9.22 -20.84 -0.48
N PRO A 213 -8.57 -19.89 0.23
CA PRO A 213 -7.29 -19.31 -0.18
C PRO A 213 -6.23 -20.37 -0.54
N GLY A 214 -5.51 -20.17 -1.65
CA GLY A 214 -4.46 -21.07 -2.13
C GLY A 214 -4.92 -22.42 -2.70
N LYS A 215 -6.16 -22.85 -2.41
CA LYS A 215 -6.76 -24.06 -2.99
C LYS A 215 -7.54 -23.76 -4.26
N GLU A 216 -8.33 -22.68 -4.25
CA GLU A 216 -9.12 -22.20 -5.37
C GLU A 216 -8.82 -20.71 -5.60
N VAL A 217 -8.86 -20.30 -6.87
CA VAL A 217 -8.81 -18.88 -7.22
C VAL A 217 -10.06 -18.17 -6.69
N SER A 218 -9.98 -16.86 -6.47
CA SER A 218 -11.15 -16.08 -6.04
C SER A 218 -12.33 -16.25 -7.00
N ALA A 219 -13.55 -16.25 -6.46
CA ALA A 219 -14.73 -16.37 -7.29
C ALA A 219 -14.89 -15.17 -8.24
N HIS A 220 -15.35 -15.44 -9.45
CA HIS A 220 -15.62 -14.42 -10.46
C HIS A 220 -16.72 -14.87 -11.42
N VAL A 221 -17.33 -13.89 -12.09
CA VAL A 221 -18.23 -14.09 -13.24
C VAL A 221 -17.52 -13.75 -14.55
N LEU A 222 -18.20 -13.97 -15.68
CA LEU A 222 -17.66 -13.67 -17.02
C LEU A 222 -17.36 -12.18 -17.20
N GLU A 223 -18.13 -11.31 -16.55
CA GLU A 223 -18.02 -9.86 -16.63
C GLU A 223 -16.74 -9.35 -15.95
N ASP A 224 -16.28 -10.01 -14.88
CA ASP A 224 -15.06 -9.66 -14.12
C ASP A 224 -13.76 -9.99 -14.89
N VAL A 225 -13.86 -10.85 -15.91
CA VAL A 225 -12.68 -11.41 -16.61
C VAL A 225 -12.32 -10.56 -17.82
N ASP A 226 -11.08 -10.11 -17.88
CA ASP A 226 -10.52 -9.47 -19.07
C ASP A 226 -10.39 -10.43 -20.26
N SER A 227 -10.63 -9.92 -21.46
CA SER A 227 -10.46 -10.69 -22.69
C SER A 227 -9.00 -10.81 -23.10
N GLN A 228 -8.63 -11.98 -23.61
CA GLN A 228 -7.33 -12.28 -24.20
C GLN A 228 -7.47 -12.68 -25.66
N THR A 229 -6.39 -12.56 -26.44
CA THR A 229 -6.38 -12.98 -27.86
C THR A 229 -5.30 -14.02 -28.09
N SER A 230 -5.66 -15.11 -28.75
CA SER A 230 -4.73 -16.16 -29.20
C SER A 230 -4.63 -16.19 -30.73
N SER A 231 -3.42 -16.44 -31.25
CA SER A 231 -3.23 -16.78 -32.66
C SER A 231 -3.80 -18.18 -32.94
N ALA A 232 -4.39 -18.33 -34.12
CA ALA A 232 -4.90 -19.59 -34.65
C ALA A 232 -4.06 -20.09 -35.84
N ASP A 233 -2.93 -19.48 -36.16
CA ASP A 233 -2.15 -19.80 -37.37
C ASP A 233 -1.68 -21.27 -37.40
N PHE A 234 -1.31 -21.82 -36.24
CA PHE A 234 -0.93 -23.24 -36.10
C PHE A 234 -2.12 -24.19 -35.90
N SER A 235 -3.34 -23.63 -35.89
CA SER A 235 -4.56 -24.32 -35.49
C SER A 235 -5.59 -24.49 -36.60
N GLN A 236 -5.27 -24.00 -37.80
CA GLN A 236 -6.16 -23.99 -38.97
C GLN A 236 -6.74 -25.36 -39.32
N LYS A 237 -5.98 -26.43 -39.07
CA LYS A 237 -6.31 -27.82 -39.42
C LYS A 237 -7.20 -28.55 -38.40
N TYR A 238 -7.52 -27.93 -37.26
CA TYR A 238 -8.21 -28.61 -36.17
C TYR A 238 -9.73 -28.43 -36.25
N TYR A 239 -10.45 -29.52 -36.08
CA TYR A 239 -11.86 -29.53 -35.69
C TYR A 239 -11.91 -29.26 -34.19
N VAL A 240 -12.62 -28.20 -33.79
CA VAL A 240 -12.58 -27.71 -32.40
C VAL A 240 -13.74 -28.27 -31.62
N THR A 241 -13.46 -28.86 -30.45
CA THR A 241 -14.49 -29.26 -29.49
C THR A 241 -14.94 -28.04 -28.69
N TYR A 242 -16.24 -27.87 -28.56
CA TYR A 242 -16.84 -26.77 -27.82
C TYR A 242 -18.03 -27.23 -26.98
N GLY A 243 -18.42 -26.41 -26.02
CA GLY A 243 -19.67 -26.49 -25.26
C GLY A 243 -20.53 -25.24 -25.46
N THR A 244 -21.83 -25.37 -25.22
CA THR A 244 -22.77 -24.23 -25.20
C THR A 244 -22.97 -23.65 -23.81
N GLY A 245 -22.51 -24.38 -22.79
CA GLY A 245 -22.43 -23.93 -21.40
C GLY A 245 -21.42 -24.78 -20.63
N TRP A 246 -21.43 -24.63 -19.32
CA TRP A 246 -20.66 -25.45 -18.40
C TRP A 246 -21.41 -25.62 -17.08
N GLU A 247 -21.03 -26.65 -16.32
CA GLU A 247 -21.50 -26.88 -14.96
C GLU A 247 -20.32 -27.19 -14.03
N ALA A 248 -20.51 -26.97 -12.73
CA ALA A 248 -19.50 -27.24 -11.72
C ALA A 248 -19.31 -28.74 -11.49
N ASN A 249 -18.06 -29.20 -11.47
CA ASN A 249 -17.65 -30.55 -11.12
C ASN A 249 -16.62 -30.48 -9.98
N GLY A 250 -17.09 -30.43 -8.73
CA GLY A 250 -16.24 -30.12 -7.58
C GLY A 250 -15.65 -28.70 -7.71
N THR A 251 -14.32 -28.59 -7.79
CA THR A 251 -13.61 -27.32 -8.07
C THR A 251 -13.28 -27.14 -9.56
N LYS A 252 -13.77 -28.03 -10.43
CA LYS A 252 -13.50 -28.10 -11.87
C LYS A 252 -14.77 -27.85 -12.68
N PHE A 253 -14.67 -27.98 -14.00
CA PHE A 253 -15.75 -27.74 -14.95
C PHE A 253 -16.05 -28.98 -15.80
N ASN A 254 -17.31 -29.16 -16.14
CA ASN A 254 -17.75 -29.97 -17.28
C ASN A 254 -18.42 -29.06 -18.31
N LEU A 255 -18.09 -29.19 -19.58
CA LEU A 255 -18.85 -28.53 -20.65
C LEU A 255 -20.19 -29.21 -20.86
N THR A 256 -21.23 -28.42 -21.12
CA THR A 256 -22.57 -28.88 -21.45
C THR A 256 -22.93 -28.55 -22.91
N GLY A 257 -23.82 -29.36 -23.51
CA GLY A 257 -24.16 -29.25 -24.92
C GLY A 257 -22.92 -29.31 -25.83
N THR A 258 -22.09 -30.34 -25.63
CA THR A 258 -20.80 -30.48 -26.28
C THR A 258 -20.94 -30.96 -27.71
N ALA A 259 -20.14 -30.38 -28.60
CA ALA A 259 -20.09 -30.74 -30.01
C ALA A 259 -18.71 -30.44 -30.59
N VAL A 260 -18.50 -30.84 -31.84
CA VAL A 260 -17.30 -30.53 -32.63
C VAL A 260 -17.72 -29.66 -33.81
N THR A 261 -16.87 -28.72 -34.22
CA THR A 261 -17.13 -27.90 -35.43
C THR A 261 -17.35 -28.78 -36.66
N SER A 262 -18.18 -28.32 -37.60
CA SER A 262 -18.52 -29.08 -38.82
C SER A 262 -17.36 -29.21 -39.81
N ASP A 263 -16.36 -28.34 -39.68
CA ASP A 263 -15.13 -28.31 -40.46
C ASP A 263 -13.99 -27.90 -39.52
N THR A 264 -12.77 -27.89 -40.04
CA THR A 264 -11.58 -27.32 -39.42
C THR A 264 -11.76 -25.84 -39.09
N TYR A 265 -10.92 -25.31 -38.20
CA TYR A 265 -10.95 -23.92 -37.77
C TYR A 265 -10.95 -22.96 -38.97
N ALA A 266 -10.15 -23.22 -40.00
CA ALA A 266 -10.02 -22.38 -41.20
C ALA A 266 -11.37 -22.02 -41.85
N ASN A 267 -12.33 -22.95 -41.78
CA ASN A 267 -13.64 -22.83 -42.43
C ASN A 267 -14.81 -22.68 -41.46
N SER A 268 -14.56 -22.75 -40.14
CA SER A 268 -15.64 -22.83 -39.14
C SER A 268 -15.46 -21.91 -37.92
N TYR A 269 -14.41 -21.10 -37.86
CA TYR A 269 -14.08 -20.24 -36.71
C TYR A 269 -15.25 -19.38 -36.22
N SER A 270 -16.10 -18.86 -37.13
CA SER A 270 -17.24 -18.01 -36.78
C SER A 270 -18.29 -18.74 -35.94
N SER A 271 -18.39 -20.07 -36.04
CA SER A 271 -19.32 -20.90 -35.27
C SER A 271 -18.94 -21.03 -33.79
N LEU A 272 -17.69 -20.69 -33.44
CA LEU A 272 -17.19 -20.77 -32.07
C LEU A 272 -17.61 -19.56 -31.21
N VAL A 273 -18.05 -18.46 -31.83
CA VAL A 273 -18.47 -17.26 -31.11
C VAL A 273 -19.64 -17.59 -30.18
N GLY A 274 -19.52 -17.19 -28.90
CA GLY A 274 -20.48 -17.49 -27.86
C GLY A 274 -20.42 -18.93 -27.31
N LYS A 275 -19.38 -19.70 -27.66
CA LYS A 275 -19.14 -21.06 -27.14
C LYS A 275 -18.02 -21.09 -26.10
N TYR A 276 -17.96 -22.19 -25.36
CA TYR A 276 -16.91 -22.47 -24.38
C TYR A 276 -15.96 -23.52 -24.93
N LEU A 277 -14.65 -23.25 -24.88
CA LEU A 277 -13.60 -24.17 -25.28
C LEU A 277 -12.98 -24.84 -24.04
N THR A 278 -12.34 -25.99 -24.27
CA THR A 278 -11.60 -26.74 -23.24
C THR A 278 -10.18 -26.22 -23.02
N SER A 279 -9.64 -25.44 -23.97
CA SER A 279 -8.31 -24.83 -23.91
C SER A 279 -8.25 -23.55 -24.76
N SER A 280 -7.40 -22.59 -24.36
CA SER A 280 -7.01 -21.45 -25.20
C SER A 280 -5.97 -21.81 -26.28
N TRP A 281 -5.44 -23.03 -26.25
CA TRP A 281 -4.62 -23.57 -27.34
C TRP A 281 -5.44 -24.60 -28.12
N LEU A 282 -5.84 -24.24 -29.34
CA LEU A 282 -6.83 -25.01 -30.11
C LEU A 282 -6.36 -26.43 -30.48
N GLY A 283 -5.06 -26.70 -30.52
CA GLY A 283 -4.54 -28.06 -30.67
C GLY A 283 -4.87 -28.98 -29.49
N ASN A 284 -5.10 -28.44 -28.29
CA ASN A 284 -5.56 -29.18 -27.11
C ASN A 284 -7.10 -29.16 -27.00
N ALA A 285 -7.74 -28.17 -27.63
CA ALA A 285 -9.20 -28.08 -27.69
C ALA A 285 -9.82 -28.85 -28.86
N GLY A 286 -9.01 -29.44 -29.74
CA GLY A 286 -9.47 -30.01 -31.00
C GLY A 286 -8.65 -31.20 -31.49
N SER A 287 -9.03 -31.71 -32.66
CA SER A 287 -8.38 -32.84 -33.32
C SER A 287 -8.26 -32.57 -34.82
N SER A 288 -7.23 -33.11 -35.47
CA SER A 288 -7.12 -33.07 -36.94
C SER A 288 -8.03 -34.09 -37.63
N THR A 289 -8.77 -34.88 -36.87
CA THR A 289 -9.72 -35.87 -37.37
C THR A 289 -11.15 -35.36 -37.17
N ALA A 290 -11.94 -35.36 -38.25
CA ALA A 290 -13.32 -34.90 -38.23
C ALA A 290 -14.16 -35.66 -37.20
N GLY A 291 -14.99 -34.93 -36.43
CA GLY A 291 -15.89 -35.50 -35.43
C GLY A 291 -15.23 -36.00 -34.14
N THR A 292 -13.90 -36.00 -34.04
CA THR A 292 -13.19 -36.43 -32.82
C THR A 292 -13.32 -35.38 -31.73
N MET A 293 -13.94 -35.77 -30.61
CA MET A 293 -14.11 -34.94 -29.43
C MET A 293 -12.95 -35.12 -28.45
N VAL A 294 -12.42 -34.03 -27.90
CA VAL A 294 -11.45 -34.09 -26.79
C VAL A 294 -12.18 -34.22 -25.45
N THR A 295 -11.43 -34.38 -24.34
CA THR A 295 -12.06 -34.46 -23.01
C THR A 295 -12.79 -33.15 -22.67
N THR A 296 -14.07 -33.25 -22.32
CA THR A 296 -14.95 -32.10 -22.01
C THR A 296 -15.32 -32.01 -20.53
N THR A 297 -14.90 -32.97 -19.72
CA THR A 297 -15.19 -33.05 -18.29
C THR A 297 -13.92 -32.86 -17.46
N ASN A 298 -14.06 -32.52 -16.17
CA ASN A 298 -12.94 -32.45 -15.22
C ASN A 298 -11.86 -31.40 -15.63
N LEU A 299 -12.29 -30.32 -16.30
CA LEU A 299 -11.46 -29.24 -16.81
C LEU A 299 -11.08 -28.26 -15.68
N LYS A 300 -9.85 -27.74 -15.68
CA LYS A 300 -9.43 -26.73 -14.69
C LYS A 300 -10.02 -25.34 -14.94
N SER A 301 -10.33 -25.05 -16.20
CA SER A 301 -10.83 -23.77 -16.68
C SER A 301 -11.56 -23.98 -18.00
N VAL A 302 -12.42 -23.03 -18.36
CA VAL A 302 -13.13 -22.99 -19.64
C VAL A 302 -12.94 -21.62 -20.28
N TYR A 303 -13.03 -21.55 -21.62
CA TYR A 303 -12.66 -20.34 -22.36
C TYR A 303 -13.83 -19.88 -23.22
N TYR A 304 -14.48 -18.78 -22.83
CA TYR A 304 -15.63 -18.24 -23.54
C TYR A 304 -15.17 -17.39 -24.72
N VAL A 305 -15.57 -17.73 -25.95
CA VAL A 305 -15.13 -17.04 -27.17
C VAL A 305 -16.01 -15.83 -27.45
N LEU A 306 -15.41 -14.64 -27.48
CA LEU A 306 -16.07 -13.37 -27.79
C LEU A 306 -16.11 -13.09 -29.29
N SER A 307 -15.00 -13.37 -29.98
CA SER A 307 -14.86 -13.16 -31.42
C SER A 307 -13.84 -14.14 -31.99
N ALA A 308 -14.00 -14.50 -33.27
CA ALA A 308 -13.06 -15.35 -33.98
C ALA A 308 -12.92 -14.86 -35.43
N THR A 309 -11.69 -14.90 -35.94
CA THR A 309 -11.31 -14.56 -37.31
C THR A 309 -10.57 -15.75 -37.92
N SER A 310 -10.15 -15.61 -39.18
CA SER A 310 -9.36 -16.66 -39.83
C SER A 310 -8.00 -16.89 -39.17
N SER A 311 -7.41 -15.90 -38.48
CA SER A 311 -6.05 -16.02 -37.90
C SER A 311 -5.99 -15.91 -36.38
N SER A 312 -7.09 -15.56 -35.70
CA SER A 312 -7.09 -15.36 -34.25
C SER A 312 -8.48 -15.47 -33.64
N PHE A 313 -8.53 -15.66 -32.33
CA PHE A 313 -9.77 -15.56 -31.57
C PHE A 313 -9.53 -14.86 -30.23
N THR A 314 -10.55 -14.15 -29.78
CA THR A 314 -10.58 -13.44 -28.51
C THR A 314 -11.50 -14.18 -27.56
N TYR A 315 -11.05 -14.41 -26.33
CA TYR A 315 -11.75 -15.22 -25.35
C TYR A 315 -11.60 -14.66 -23.93
N LYS A 316 -12.48 -15.08 -23.03
CA LYS A 316 -12.37 -14.85 -21.58
C LYS A 316 -12.11 -16.17 -20.85
N PRO A 317 -10.97 -16.33 -20.14
CA PRO A 317 -10.69 -17.52 -19.36
C PRO A 317 -11.48 -17.52 -18.04
N ILE A 318 -12.36 -18.49 -17.84
CA ILE A 318 -13.09 -18.70 -16.59
C ILE A 318 -12.40 -19.81 -15.82
N SER A 319 -11.92 -19.49 -14.62
CA SER A 319 -11.19 -20.42 -13.75
C SER A 319 -11.84 -20.62 -12.38
N SER A 320 -12.94 -19.90 -12.10
CA SER A 320 -13.81 -20.19 -10.96
C SER A 320 -15.18 -20.70 -11.43
N ASN A 321 -15.64 -21.79 -10.82
CA ASN A 321 -16.93 -22.40 -11.16
C ASN A 321 -18.08 -21.95 -10.25
N LYS A 322 -17.87 -20.93 -9.41
CA LYS A 322 -18.88 -20.43 -8.48
C LYS A 322 -19.92 -19.53 -9.15
N ASN A 323 -19.59 -18.95 -10.31
CA ASN A 323 -20.45 -18.04 -11.06
C ASN A 323 -20.96 -16.86 -10.20
N THR A 324 -20.06 -16.26 -9.41
CA THR A 324 -20.33 -15.09 -8.57
C THR A 324 -19.03 -14.32 -8.36
N THR A 325 -19.12 -13.01 -8.22
CA THR A 325 -17.96 -12.16 -7.92
C THR A 325 -17.60 -12.28 -6.44
N GLU A 326 -16.34 -12.56 -6.14
CA GLU A 326 -15.74 -12.41 -4.82
C GLU A 326 -14.93 -11.11 -4.81
N ALA A 327 -15.37 -10.16 -3.99
CA ALA A 327 -14.67 -8.91 -3.70
C ALA A 327 -14.97 -8.57 -2.24
N LEU A 328 -14.06 -8.92 -1.34
CA LEU A 328 -14.33 -8.85 0.10
C LEU A 328 -13.10 -8.52 0.94
N LEU A 329 -13.38 -8.14 2.19
CA LEU A 329 -12.43 -8.15 3.29
C LEU A 329 -12.70 -9.40 4.13
N ALA A 330 -11.68 -10.21 4.38
CA ALA A 330 -11.75 -11.41 5.22
C ALA A 330 -10.74 -11.32 6.36
N SER A 331 -10.80 -12.24 7.32
CA SER A 331 -9.87 -12.29 8.45
C SER A 331 -9.12 -13.62 8.55
N ALA A 332 -7.89 -13.56 9.03
CA ALA A 332 -7.07 -14.72 9.41
C ALA A 332 -6.01 -14.27 10.43
N GLU A 333 -5.44 -15.21 11.18
CA GLU A 333 -4.39 -14.90 12.16
C GLU A 333 -3.02 -14.70 11.47
N ASP A 334 -2.25 -13.73 11.96
CA ASP A 334 -0.84 -13.50 11.64
C ASP A 334 0.06 -13.58 12.88
N ASP A 335 1.31 -13.13 12.80
CA ASP A 335 2.24 -13.12 13.94
C ASP A 335 1.82 -12.18 15.08
N TYR A 336 0.96 -11.19 14.81
CA TYR A 336 0.54 -10.14 15.74
C TYR A 336 -0.92 -10.29 16.21
N GLY A 337 -1.67 -11.26 15.67
CA GLY A 337 -3.05 -11.57 16.02
C GLY A 337 -3.97 -11.56 14.80
N THR A 338 -5.21 -11.07 14.96
CA THR A 338 -6.19 -11.07 13.87
C THR A 338 -5.86 -10.04 12.80
N SER A 339 -5.51 -10.51 11.61
CA SER A 339 -5.30 -9.73 10.39
C SER A 339 -6.57 -9.70 9.53
N TYR A 340 -6.74 -8.63 8.77
CA TYR A 340 -7.83 -8.47 7.79
C TYR A 340 -7.25 -8.26 6.40
N TYR A 341 -7.62 -9.08 5.42
CA TYR A 341 -7.02 -9.07 4.08
C TYR A 341 -8.08 -8.92 2.98
N PHE A 342 -7.71 -8.25 1.90
CA PHE A 342 -8.56 -8.11 0.71
C PHE A 342 -8.45 -9.35 -0.18
N ARG A 343 -9.56 -9.76 -0.80
CA ARG A 343 -9.61 -10.91 -1.72
C ARG A 343 -10.50 -10.63 -2.93
N GLY A 344 -9.98 -10.97 -4.11
CA GLY A 344 -10.71 -10.99 -5.37
C GLY A 344 -10.79 -9.64 -6.09
N ALA A 345 -11.91 -9.35 -6.75
CA ALA A 345 -12.10 -8.19 -7.63
C ALA A 345 -12.42 -6.91 -6.84
N VAL A 346 -11.53 -6.52 -5.92
CA VAL A 346 -11.71 -5.39 -5.01
C VAL A 346 -11.39 -4.05 -5.71
N THR A 347 -12.25 -3.05 -5.50
CA THR A 347 -12.14 -1.72 -6.14
C THR A 347 -11.95 -0.58 -5.15
N ASN A 348 -12.05 -0.81 -3.84
CA ASN A 348 -11.98 0.21 -2.78
C ASN A 348 -10.72 0.07 -1.88
N ASN A 349 -9.60 -0.39 -2.45
CA ASN A 349 -8.35 -0.61 -1.74
C ASN A 349 -7.13 0.11 -2.36
N TYR A 350 -7.33 1.25 -3.02
CA TYR A 350 -6.26 2.13 -3.51
C TYR A 350 -5.80 3.11 -2.43
N VAL A 351 -4.49 3.34 -2.37
CA VAL A 351 -3.85 4.32 -1.47
C VAL A 351 -2.89 5.17 -2.28
N GLU A 352 -2.97 6.49 -2.12
CA GLU A 352 -1.99 7.43 -2.63
C GLU A 352 -1.03 7.83 -1.52
N PHE A 353 0.25 7.54 -1.73
CA PHE A 353 1.31 7.78 -0.75
C PHE A 353 2.66 7.97 -1.42
N ALA A 354 3.41 8.98 -0.97
CA ALA A 354 4.72 9.34 -1.52
C ALA A 354 4.70 9.54 -3.05
N ASN A 355 3.65 10.19 -3.56
CA ASN A 355 3.40 10.41 -5.00
C ASN A 355 3.33 9.11 -5.82
N LYS A 356 2.88 8.01 -5.22
CA LYS A 356 2.71 6.70 -5.86
C LYS A 356 1.34 6.13 -5.55
N CYS A 357 0.90 5.21 -6.40
CA CYS A 357 -0.30 4.42 -6.12
C CYS A 357 0.06 3.06 -5.53
N TRP A 358 -0.71 2.64 -4.55
CA TRP A 358 -0.55 1.38 -3.85
C TRP A 358 -1.89 0.64 -3.76
N ARG A 359 -1.84 -0.70 -3.64
CA ARG A 359 -3.00 -1.51 -3.23
C ARG A 359 -2.81 -1.97 -1.80
N ILE A 360 -3.88 -1.91 -1.01
CA ILE A 360 -3.89 -2.52 0.33
C ILE A 360 -3.97 -4.03 0.17
N VAL A 361 -3.07 -4.72 0.86
CA VAL A 361 -3.05 -6.19 0.93
C VAL A 361 -3.76 -6.65 2.19
N ARG A 362 -3.34 -6.13 3.34
CA ARG A 362 -3.93 -6.48 4.63
C ARG A 362 -3.67 -5.44 5.71
N ILE A 363 -4.54 -5.42 6.71
CA ILE A 363 -4.31 -4.86 8.04
C ILE A 363 -3.70 -5.99 8.88
N THR A 364 -2.51 -5.80 9.44
CA THR A 364 -1.83 -6.77 10.32
C THR A 364 -2.45 -6.76 11.72
N GLY A 365 -2.18 -7.78 12.53
CA GLY A 365 -2.75 -7.91 13.87
C GLY A 365 -2.44 -6.75 14.83
N ASP A 366 -1.30 -6.07 14.64
CA ASP A 366 -0.89 -4.84 15.35
C ASP A 366 -1.57 -3.57 14.82
N GLY A 367 -2.40 -3.67 13.79
CA GLY A 367 -3.13 -2.58 13.15
C GLY A 367 -2.35 -1.84 12.06
N SER A 368 -1.09 -2.21 11.79
CA SER A 368 -0.34 -1.67 10.65
C SER A 368 -1.01 -2.07 9.31
N VAL A 369 -0.82 -1.29 8.25
CA VAL A 369 -1.48 -1.55 6.95
C VAL A 369 -0.45 -1.86 5.89
N LYS A 370 -0.39 -3.12 5.45
CA LYS A 370 0.55 -3.58 4.42
C LYS A 370 0.02 -3.29 3.03
N LEU A 371 0.86 -2.65 2.22
CA LEU A 371 0.60 -2.20 0.87
C LEU A 371 1.56 -2.86 -0.13
N VAL A 372 1.15 -2.93 -1.38
CA VAL A 372 2.00 -3.30 -2.52
C VAL A 372 1.94 -2.24 -3.61
N LEU A 373 3.07 -1.97 -4.26
CA LEU A 373 3.15 -0.99 -5.32
C LEU A 373 2.16 -1.35 -6.44
N HIS A 374 1.40 -0.35 -6.87
CA HIS A 374 0.52 -0.40 -8.03
C HIS A 374 1.03 0.52 -9.13
N ASN A 375 1.39 1.76 -8.82
CA ASN A 375 1.90 2.70 -9.82
C ASN A 375 3.12 3.43 -9.27
N ASP A 376 4.29 3.20 -9.89
CA ASP A 376 5.55 3.86 -9.53
C ASP A 376 5.59 5.37 -9.88
N ASN A 377 4.66 5.82 -10.72
CA ASN A 377 4.40 7.21 -11.08
C ASN A 377 5.66 8.03 -11.48
N THR A 378 6.56 7.42 -12.24
CA THR A 378 7.80 8.10 -12.66
C THR A 378 7.57 9.27 -13.61
N SER A 379 6.37 9.42 -14.17
CA SER A 379 5.96 10.57 -14.97
C SER A 379 5.45 11.76 -14.15
N GLY A 380 5.29 11.61 -12.83
CA GLY A 380 4.84 12.69 -11.94
C GLY A 380 3.39 13.11 -12.13
N SER A 381 2.48 12.16 -12.41
CA SER A 381 1.04 12.42 -12.43
C SER A 381 0.56 12.87 -11.06
N SER A 382 -0.32 13.86 -11.00
CA SER A 382 -0.96 14.33 -9.76
C SER A 382 -2.02 13.38 -9.21
N SER A 383 -2.39 12.33 -9.96
CA SER A 383 -3.41 11.37 -9.56
C SER A 383 -2.98 9.95 -9.99
N PRO A 384 -1.90 9.41 -9.41
CA PRO A 384 -1.30 8.14 -9.83
C PRO A 384 -2.23 6.94 -9.74
N CYS A 385 -3.26 6.98 -8.88
CA CYS A 385 -4.25 5.91 -8.75
C CYS A 385 -5.40 5.97 -9.74
N ALA A 386 -5.60 7.10 -10.44
CA ALA A 386 -6.71 7.25 -11.36
C ALA A 386 -6.65 6.16 -12.43
N SER A 387 -7.81 5.63 -12.82
CA SER A 387 -7.93 4.57 -13.83
C SER A 387 -7.29 4.96 -15.16
N SER A 388 -7.30 6.25 -15.51
CA SER A 388 -6.63 6.80 -16.70
C SER A 388 -5.10 6.67 -16.67
N ASN A 389 -4.50 6.53 -15.49
CA ASN A 389 -3.06 6.36 -15.28
C ASN A 389 -2.70 4.88 -15.03
N ASN A 390 -3.68 3.98 -15.08
CA ASN A 390 -3.46 2.56 -14.89
C ASN A 390 -2.75 1.96 -16.11
N SER A 391 -1.49 1.57 -15.92
CA SER A 391 -0.64 1.08 -17.00
C SER A 391 0.25 -0.06 -16.54
N THR A 392 0.51 -0.99 -17.45
CA THR A 392 1.45 -2.09 -17.22
C THR A 392 2.89 -1.62 -17.10
N SER A 393 3.24 -0.52 -17.79
CA SER A 393 4.57 0.08 -17.70
C SER A 393 4.86 0.69 -16.33
N THR A 394 3.85 0.98 -15.52
CA THR A 394 4.02 1.64 -14.22
C THR A 394 3.89 0.70 -13.02
N ALA A 395 3.56 -0.58 -13.26
CA ALA A 395 3.29 -1.57 -12.22
C ALA A 395 4.49 -1.91 -11.33
N PHE A 396 5.72 -1.65 -11.82
CA PHE A 396 6.96 -2.08 -11.20
C PHE A 396 7.89 -0.90 -10.89
N ALA A 397 8.68 -1.08 -9.84
CA ALA A 397 9.58 -0.07 -9.30
C ALA A 397 10.83 0.10 -10.18
N ARG A 398 11.04 1.32 -10.68
CA ARG A 398 12.24 1.70 -11.42
C ARG A 398 13.34 2.12 -10.46
N TYR A 399 14.18 1.16 -10.07
CA TYR A 399 15.25 1.39 -9.10
C TYR A 399 16.47 2.08 -9.71
N SER A 400 16.68 1.97 -11.03
CA SER A 400 17.77 2.62 -11.76
C SER A 400 17.39 2.95 -13.20
N GLY A 401 17.26 4.24 -13.53
CA GLY A 401 16.83 4.69 -14.85
C GLY A 401 15.45 4.13 -15.24
N SER A 402 15.38 3.44 -16.37
CA SER A 402 14.16 2.73 -16.81
C SER A 402 14.06 1.29 -16.31
N SER A 403 15.09 0.77 -15.60
CA SER A 403 15.15 -0.62 -15.17
C SER A 403 14.18 -0.89 -14.02
N TYR A 404 13.24 -1.80 -14.26
CA TYR A 404 12.29 -2.30 -13.27
C TYR A 404 12.37 -3.81 -13.04
N THR A 405 13.14 -4.53 -13.86
CA THR A 405 13.35 -5.97 -13.72
C THR A 405 14.62 -6.25 -12.93
N SER A 406 14.60 -7.27 -12.09
CA SER A 406 15.74 -7.67 -11.25
C SER A 406 15.80 -9.19 -11.14
N ALA A 407 17.01 -9.74 -11.08
CA ALA A 407 17.24 -11.05 -10.49
C ALA A 407 16.82 -11.05 -9.01
N PHE A 408 16.35 -12.19 -8.51
CA PHE A 408 16.21 -12.38 -7.06
C PHE A 408 17.60 -12.43 -6.44
N ASN A 409 18.46 -13.31 -6.96
CA ASN A 409 19.88 -13.42 -6.63
C ASN A 409 20.68 -13.67 -7.91
N SER A 410 21.92 -13.18 -7.99
CA SER A 410 22.73 -13.30 -9.22
C SER A 410 23.17 -14.74 -9.50
N ASN A 411 23.34 -15.55 -8.46
CA ASN A 411 23.72 -16.96 -8.53
C ASN A 411 22.56 -17.85 -8.06
N TYR A 412 22.59 -19.13 -8.41
CA TYR A 412 21.47 -20.06 -8.24
C TYR A 412 21.86 -21.49 -7.88
N ASP A 413 23.15 -21.78 -7.74
CA ASP A 413 23.73 -23.13 -7.66
C ASP A 413 23.96 -23.63 -6.22
N ASP A 414 23.35 -22.96 -5.23
CA ASP A 414 23.44 -23.30 -3.81
C ASP A 414 22.15 -22.87 -3.07
N ASN A 415 21.78 -23.65 -2.04
CA ASN A 415 20.64 -23.35 -1.15
C ASN A 415 20.71 -21.95 -0.53
N ALA A 416 21.90 -21.37 -0.34
CA ALA A 416 22.07 -20.01 0.17
C ALA A 416 21.26 -18.99 -0.63
N TYR A 417 21.24 -19.12 -1.97
CA TYR A 417 20.68 -18.11 -2.86
C TYR A 417 19.14 -17.99 -2.83
N ILE A 418 18.45 -18.85 -2.07
CA ILE A 418 16.99 -18.78 -1.87
C ILE A 418 16.58 -17.57 -1.01
N GLY A 419 17.53 -17.04 -0.23
CA GLY A 419 17.28 -16.07 0.82
C GLY A 419 17.18 -14.63 0.32
N PHE A 420 16.25 -13.87 0.89
CA PHE A 420 16.19 -12.41 0.77
C PHE A 420 17.48 -11.75 1.30
N MET A 421 18.01 -12.34 2.38
CA MET A 421 19.43 -12.31 2.75
C MET A 421 19.91 -13.75 2.93
N TYR A 422 21.20 -13.97 2.73
CA TYR A 422 21.81 -15.31 2.73
C TYR A 422 23.15 -15.34 3.47
N GLY A 423 23.61 -16.54 3.80
CA GLY A 423 24.87 -16.79 4.50
C GLY A 423 25.99 -17.24 3.56
N ALA A 424 26.73 -18.27 3.96
CA ALA A 424 27.85 -18.82 3.19
C ALA A 424 27.40 -19.89 2.19
N THR A 425 27.95 -19.83 0.98
CA THR A 425 27.82 -20.88 -0.05
C THR A 425 28.77 -22.03 0.23
N GLY A 426 28.41 -23.27 -0.14
CA GLY A 426 29.21 -24.46 0.13
C GLY A 426 29.28 -24.84 1.62
N ALA A 427 28.42 -24.25 2.44
CA ALA A 427 28.32 -24.60 3.85
C ALA A 427 27.73 -26.01 4.03
N SER A 428 28.16 -26.69 5.08
CA SER A 428 27.71 -28.04 5.43
C SER A 428 26.60 -28.06 6.48
N ASP A 429 26.04 -26.90 6.81
CA ASP A 429 24.97 -26.76 7.79
C ASP A 429 23.99 -25.62 7.43
N TYR A 430 22.77 -25.76 7.94
CA TYR A 430 21.66 -24.86 7.66
C TYR A 430 21.89 -23.44 8.19
N ALA A 431 22.45 -23.31 9.40
CA ALA A 431 22.61 -22.01 10.05
C ALA A 431 23.62 -21.14 9.30
N SER A 432 24.77 -21.70 8.93
CA SER A 432 25.80 -21.03 8.15
C SER A 432 25.30 -20.65 6.74
N THR A 433 24.51 -21.51 6.09
CA THR A 433 23.93 -21.24 4.76
C THR A 433 22.98 -20.04 4.78
N HIS A 434 22.27 -19.84 5.88
CA HIS A 434 21.20 -18.86 5.98
C HIS A 434 21.46 -17.71 6.96
N ALA A 435 22.71 -17.50 7.39
CA ALA A 435 23.15 -16.56 8.44
C ALA A 435 22.85 -15.06 8.21
N ASN A 436 22.18 -14.68 7.10
CA ASN A 436 21.80 -13.30 6.75
C ASN A 436 22.96 -12.29 6.73
N THR A 437 24.15 -12.72 6.35
CA THR A 437 25.34 -11.87 6.26
C THR A 437 25.45 -11.13 4.92
N ASN A 438 24.82 -11.66 3.87
CA ASN A 438 24.87 -11.14 2.52
C ASN A 438 23.47 -10.72 2.04
N LYS A 439 23.38 -9.59 1.34
CA LYS A 439 22.13 -9.12 0.71
C LYS A 439 21.93 -9.77 -0.66
N SER A 440 20.71 -10.18 -0.96
CA SER A 440 20.35 -10.60 -2.32
C SER A 440 20.39 -9.41 -3.30
N THR A 441 20.41 -9.73 -4.60
CA THR A 441 20.34 -8.71 -5.66
C THR A 441 19.03 -7.92 -5.58
N ILE A 442 17.90 -8.60 -5.35
CA ILE A 442 16.59 -7.96 -5.24
C ILE A 442 16.49 -7.04 -4.03
N LEU A 443 17.07 -7.41 -2.88
CA LEU A 443 17.11 -6.56 -1.71
C LEU A 443 17.92 -5.29 -1.99
N THR A 444 19.10 -5.41 -2.59
CA THR A 444 19.93 -4.23 -2.96
C THR A 444 19.16 -3.26 -3.87
N ASN A 445 18.41 -3.77 -4.84
CA ASN A 445 17.60 -2.96 -5.75
C ASN A 445 16.39 -2.34 -5.05
N LEU A 446 15.74 -3.07 -4.13
CA LEU A 446 14.67 -2.52 -3.27
C LEU A 446 15.17 -1.36 -2.41
N GLU A 447 16.32 -1.51 -1.77
CA GLU A 447 16.91 -0.48 -0.90
C GLU A 447 17.32 0.77 -1.69
N THR A 448 17.81 0.57 -2.92
CA THR A 448 18.10 1.68 -3.84
C THR A 448 16.83 2.45 -4.17
N TRP A 449 15.76 1.75 -4.56
CA TRP A 449 14.46 2.38 -4.84
C TRP A 449 13.87 3.05 -3.59
N TYR A 450 13.97 2.41 -2.42
CA TYR A 450 13.55 2.95 -1.14
C TYR A 450 14.24 4.28 -0.85
N THR A 451 15.57 4.32 -0.97
CA THR A 451 16.35 5.52 -0.67
C THR A 451 15.93 6.69 -1.56
N ASN A 452 15.64 6.41 -2.83
CA ASN A 452 15.25 7.42 -3.82
C ASN A 452 13.81 7.93 -3.65
N ASN A 453 12.92 7.17 -3.00
CA ASN A 453 11.47 7.46 -3.02
C ASN A 453 10.83 7.57 -1.63
N LEU A 454 11.36 6.86 -0.63
CA LEU A 454 10.71 6.65 0.67
C LEU A 454 11.53 7.08 1.88
N ALA A 455 12.82 7.41 1.73
CA ALA A 455 13.70 7.78 2.85
C ALA A 455 13.12 8.92 3.73
N SER A 456 12.47 9.92 3.13
CA SER A 456 11.83 11.02 3.86
C SER A 456 10.54 10.64 4.59
N TYR A 457 10.04 9.42 4.39
CA TYR A 457 8.77 8.94 4.93
C TYR A 457 8.94 7.82 5.96
N GLU A 458 10.17 7.55 6.43
CA GLU A 458 10.51 6.49 7.38
C GLU A 458 9.62 6.47 8.63
N SER A 459 9.21 7.65 9.13
CA SER A 459 8.33 7.79 10.29
C SER A 459 6.89 7.35 10.06
N LYS A 460 6.44 7.29 8.80
CA LYS A 460 5.12 6.80 8.39
C LYS A 460 5.10 5.30 8.14
N LEU A 461 6.28 4.65 8.12
CA LEU A 461 6.42 3.22 7.85
C LEU A 461 6.56 2.41 9.15
N ALA A 462 5.80 1.31 9.22
CA ALA A 462 5.81 0.36 10.30
C ALA A 462 6.89 -0.71 10.10
N ASP A 463 7.55 -1.10 11.20
CA ASP A 463 8.51 -2.20 11.22
C ASP A 463 7.79 -3.54 11.44
N THR A 464 7.15 -4.04 10.37
CA THR A 464 6.45 -5.34 10.39
C THR A 464 7.34 -6.45 9.83
N ILE A 465 7.10 -7.70 10.23
CA ILE A 465 7.79 -8.87 9.67
C ILE A 465 7.64 -8.95 8.13
N TRP A 466 8.78 -9.06 7.47
CA TRP A 466 8.93 -9.54 6.10
C TRP A 466 9.33 -11.01 6.11
N CYS A 467 8.38 -11.88 5.79
CA CYS A 467 8.56 -13.33 5.92
C CYS A 467 9.22 -13.96 4.70
N ASN A 468 10.50 -14.31 4.81
CA ASN A 468 11.20 -15.15 3.83
C ASN A 468 11.37 -16.54 4.44
N ASP A 469 10.27 -17.30 4.50
CA ASP A 469 10.17 -18.60 5.18
C ASP A 469 11.14 -19.66 4.61
N LYS A 470 12.29 -19.80 5.26
CA LYS A 470 13.34 -20.77 4.92
C LYS A 470 13.16 -22.12 5.62
N SER A 471 12.03 -22.37 6.29
CA SER A 471 11.78 -23.71 6.84
C SER A 471 11.86 -24.77 5.75
N THR A 472 12.42 -25.94 6.06
CA THR A 472 12.51 -27.05 5.10
C THR A 472 11.47 -28.11 5.40
N VAL A 473 11.07 -28.86 4.38
CA VAL A 473 10.26 -30.07 4.58
C VAL A 473 11.15 -31.23 5.05
N SER A 474 10.55 -32.23 5.69
CA SER A 474 11.26 -33.43 6.14
C SER A 474 12.11 -34.05 5.02
N GLY A 475 13.42 -34.16 5.26
CA GLY A 475 14.41 -34.66 4.29
C GLY A 475 15.17 -33.58 3.52
N GLY A 476 14.69 -32.33 3.51
CA GLY A 476 15.43 -31.20 2.93
C GLY A 476 16.41 -30.60 3.93
N LEU A 477 17.70 -30.60 3.58
CA LEU A 477 18.77 -30.15 4.47
C LEU A 477 18.95 -28.63 4.47
N GLY A 478 18.65 -27.96 3.35
CA GLY A 478 18.73 -26.49 3.23
C GLY A 478 20.16 -25.95 3.30
N TYR A 479 21.16 -26.73 2.84
CA TYR A 479 22.55 -26.27 2.75
C TYR A 479 23.29 -26.93 1.59
N GLY A 480 24.30 -26.23 1.08
CA GLY A 480 25.12 -26.67 -0.05
C GLY A 480 24.26 -26.99 -1.28
N THR A 481 24.58 -28.10 -1.93
CA THR A 481 23.88 -28.61 -3.12
C THR A 481 22.88 -29.73 -2.81
N ASN A 482 22.37 -29.79 -1.58
CA ASN A 482 21.37 -30.81 -1.21
C ASN A 482 19.98 -30.41 -1.70
N ASP A 483 19.32 -31.29 -2.45
CA ASP A 483 17.91 -31.16 -2.84
C ASP A 483 17.04 -30.77 -1.64
N THR A 484 16.34 -29.64 -1.75
CA THR A 484 15.58 -29.07 -0.65
C THR A 484 14.31 -28.42 -1.18
N ASN A 485 13.16 -28.92 -0.73
CA ASN A 485 11.90 -28.19 -0.84
C ASN A 485 11.68 -27.36 0.42
N TYR A 486 11.34 -26.08 0.26
CA TYR A 486 11.04 -25.18 1.37
C TYR A 486 9.56 -25.24 1.76
N GLY A 487 9.25 -24.78 2.98
CA GLY A 487 7.93 -24.91 3.60
C GLY A 487 6.80 -24.33 2.74
N VAL A 488 7.06 -23.21 2.06
CA VAL A 488 6.09 -22.56 1.15
C VAL A 488 5.70 -23.49 0.00
N TYR A 489 6.67 -24.21 -0.59
CA TYR A 489 6.41 -25.17 -1.66
C TYR A 489 5.37 -26.20 -1.21
N ASN A 490 5.56 -26.79 -0.03
CA ASN A 490 4.60 -27.74 0.52
C ASN A 490 3.23 -27.12 0.85
N ARG A 491 3.20 -25.88 1.35
CA ARG A 491 1.95 -25.17 1.63
C ARG A 491 1.12 -24.89 0.38
N LEU A 492 1.75 -24.50 -0.72
CA LEU A 492 1.05 -24.06 -1.92
C LEU A 492 0.91 -25.14 -3.01
N VAL A 493 1.75 -26.18 -2.99
CA VAL A 493 1.68 -27.29 -3.96
C VAL A 493 0.94 -28.48 -3.39
N SER A 494 1.37 -28.98 -2.23
CA SER A 494 0.88 -30.23 -1.67
C SER A 494 -0.37 -30.05 -0.81
N THR A 495 -0.28 -29.23 0.23
CA THR A 495 -1.34 -29.11 1.25
C THR A 495 -2.42 -28.09 0.87
N LYS A 496 -2.08 -27.11 0.03
CA LYS A 496 -2.96 -25.99 -0.37
C LYS A 496 -3.49 -25.20 0.84
N GLN A 497 -2.63 -24.97 1.83
CA GLN A 497 -2.93 -24.26 3.08
C GLN A 497 -1.93 -23.10 3.27
N PRO A 498 -2.16 -21.94 2.62
CA PRO A 498 -1.34 -20.77 2.85
C PRO A 498 -1.54 -20.22 4.28
N THR A 499 -0.59 -19.41 4.77
CA THR A 499 -0.66 -18.77 6.10
C THR A 499 -0.19 -17.31 6.06
N LEU A 500 -0.85 -16.44 6.84
CA LEU A 500 -0.36 -15.06 7.08
C LEU A 500 0.64 -14.98 8.24
N LYS A 501 0.71 -16.02 9.07
CA LYS A 501 1.72 -16.17 10.11
C LYS A 501 3.02 -16.68 9.49
N CYS A 502 4.13 -16.01 9.77
CA CYS A 502 5.45 -16.42 9.35
C CYS A 502 5.92 -17.63 10.17
N PRO A 503 6.11 -18.80 9.52
CA PRO A 503 6.59 -19.98 10.23
C PRO A 503 8.00 -19.77 10.80
N ASN A 504 8.32 -20.57 11.81
CA ASN A 504 9.70 -20.65 12.28
C ASN A 504 10.50 -21.51 11.30
N ASP A 505 11.64 -21.00 10.88
CA ASP A 505 12.65 -21.81 10.20
C ASP A 505 13.31 -22.83 11.12
N ASN A 506 14.22 -23.63 10.55
CA ASN A 506 14.98 -24.66 11.25
C ASN A 506 15.97 -24.10 12.28
N ASN A 507 15.95 -22.79 12.55
CA ASN A 507 16.67 -22.12 13.62
C ASN A 507 15.74 -21.24 14.49
N GLY A 508 14.48 -21.66 14.64
CA GLY A 508 13.52 -21.02 15.53
C GLY A 508 12.96 -19.68 15.02
N GLY A 509 13.03 -19.42 13.71
CA GLY A 509 12.49 -18.21 13.07
C GLY A 509 13.46 -17.05 12.91
N LYS A 510 14.69 -17.18 13.45
CA LYS A 510 15.69 -16.10 13.46
C LYS A 510 16.20 -15.71 12.06
N LEU A 511 16.11 -16.62 11.09
CA LEU A 511 16.69 -16.41 9.75
C LEU A 511 15.66 -15.97 8.70
N SER A 512 14.36 -16.08 9.03
CA SER A 512 13.24 -15.87 8.09
C SER A 512 12.37 -14.64 8.40
N LYS A 513 12.39 -14.15 9.64
CA LYS A 513 11.53 -13.04 10.10
C LYS A 513 12.27 -11.71 10.06
N PHE A 514 12.33 -11.11 8.88
CA PHE A 514 13.08 -9.88 8.65
C PHE A 514 12.35 -8.63 9.17
N THR A 515 13.07 -7.80 9.93
CA THR A 515 12.64 -6.51 10.50
C THR A 515 13.85 -5.57 10.59
N VAL A 516 13.65 -4.29 10.89
CA VAL A 516 14.73 -3.31 11.06
C VAL A 516 15.22 -3.25 12.50
N ASN A 517 14.31 -3.01 13.45
CA ASN A 517 14.62 -2.84 14.88
C ASN A 517 13.89 -3.85 15.77
N ASP A 518 12.76 -4.42 15.33
CA ASP A 518 12.01 -5.42 16.11
C ASP A 518 12.79 -6.74 16.20
N THR A 519 13.39 -7.00 17.35
CA THR A 519 14.06 -8.27 17.70
C THR A 519 13.20 -9.17 18.59
N THR A 520 11.98 -8.75 18.90
CA THR A 520 11.00 -9.54 19.67
C THR A 520 10.25 -10.50 18.75
N ASN A 521 9.70 -9.98 17.65
CA ASN A 521 8.97 -10.81 16.68
C ASN A 521 9.81 -11.11 15.42
N GLY A 522 10.82 -10.27 15.13
CA GLY A 522 11.72 -10.41 14.00
C GLY A 522 13.20 -10.53 14.39
N ASN A 523 14.09 -10.26 13.44
CA ASN A 523 15.53 -10.45 13.58
C ASN A 523 16.37 -9.16 13.53
N GLY A 524 15.77 -8.01 13.19
CA GLY A 524 16.47 -6.72 13.12
C GLY A 524 17.59 -6.66 12.07
N ASN A 525 17.55 -7.51 11.04
CA ASN A 525 18.64 -7.58 10.04
C ASN A 525 18.47 -6.62 8.86
N LEU A 526 17.28 -6.03 8.64
CA LEU A 526 17.07 -5.11 7.53
C LEU A 526 17.57 -3.71 7.86
N THR A 527 18.03 -3.00 6.83
CA THR A 527 18.36 -1.57 6.93
C THR A 527 17.13 -0.69 6.80
N TYR A 528 16.15 -1.08 5.97
CA TYR A 528 14.97 -0.28 5.65
C TYR A 528 13.68 -1.09 5.75
N LYS A 529 12.56 -0.43 6.06
CA LYS A 529 11.23 -1.02 6.24
C LYS A 529 10.54 -1.31 4.90
N ILE A 530 11.14 -2.18 4.10
CA ILE A 530 10.67 -2.54 2.75
C ILE A 530 10.85 -4.02 2.49
N GLY A 531 9.94 -4.62 1.73
CA GLY A 531 10.04 -6.01 1.29
C GLY A 531 9.25 -6.29 0.03
N LEU A 532 8.87 -7.56 -0.14
CA LEU A 532 7.99 -8.05 -1.20
C LEU A 532 6.81 -8.80 -0.57
N LEU A 533 5.74 -8.99 -1.33
CA LEU A 533 4.66 -9.88 -0.89
C LEU A 533 5.13 -11.33 -0.88
N THR A 534 4.64 -12.09 0.09
CA THR A 534 4.80 -13.55 0.11
C THR A 534 3.84 -14.21 -0.86
N ALA A 535 4.20 -15.40 -1.34
CA ALA A 535 3.30 -16.24 -2.14
C ALA A 535 2.04 -16.63 -1.35
N ASP A 536 2.13 -16.75 -0.02
CA ASP A 536 0.96 -16.93 0.85
C ASP A 536 0.04 -15.69 0.80
N GLU A 537 0.54 -14.47 1.00
CA GLU A 537 -0.27 -13.23 0.89
C GLU A 537 -0.93 -13.10 -0.49
N ILE A 538 -0.22 -13.48 -1.56
CA ILE A 538 -0.75 -13.52 -2.93
C ILE A 538 -1.88 -14.56 -3.07
N ALA A 539 -1.75 -15.73 -2.44
CA ALA A 539 -2.80 -16.74 -2.42
C ALA A 539 -4.07 -16.28 -1.66
N PHE A 540 -3.88 -15.52 -0.57
CA PHE A 540 -4.95 -14.87 0.18
C PHE A 540 -5.70 -13.83 -0.68
N ALA A 541 -4.98 -13.05 -1.50
CA ALA A 541 -5.55 -12.06 -2.41
C ALA A 541 -6.41 -12.63 -3.55
N GLY A 542 -6.32 -13.94 -3.83
CA GLY A 542 -7.18 -14.61 -4.80
C GLY A 542 -6.47 -15.58 -5.75
N TYR A 543 -5.16 -15.75 -5.66
CA TYR A 543 -4.45 -16.71 -6.51
C TYR A 543 -4.47 -18.14 -5.94
N ALA A 544 -4.25 -19.12 -6.81
CA ALA A 544 -4.01 -20.51 -6.44
C ALA A 544 -3.02 -21.15 -7.41
N ASN A 545 -2.04 -21.88 -6.87
CA ASN A 545 -1.03 -22.52 -7.71
C ASN A 545 -1.65 -23.55 -8.67
N GLY A 546 -1.27 -23.46 -9.95
CA GLY A 546 -1.76 -24.31 -11.04
C GLY A 546 -3.12 -23.90 -11.62
N SER A 547 -3.61 -22.70 -11.28
CA SER A 547 -4.83 -22.08 -11.81
C SER A 547 -4.57 -20.60 -12.12
N SER A 548 -5.04 -20.13 -13.28
CA SER A 548 -4.93 -18.72 -13.66
C SER A 548 -6.07 -17.93 -13.03
N ASN A 549 -5.80 -16.73 -12.54
CA ASN A 549 -6.78 -15.76 -12.08
C ASN A 549 -6.38 -14.36 -12.55
N THR A 550 -7.16 -13.80 -13.45
CA THR A 550 -6.97 -12.44 -13.97
C THR A 550 -7.87 -11.41 -13.29
N THR A 551 -8.74 -11.83 -12.36
CA THR A 551 -9.78 -10.96 -11.76
C THR A 551 -9.37 -10.35 -10.42
N THR A 552 -8.29 -10.85 -9.82
CA THR A 552 -7.79 -10.33 -8.55
C THR A 552 -7.20 -8.93 -8.72
N TYR A 553 -7.44 -8.07 -7.73
CA TYR A 553 -6.93 -6.69 -7.68
C TYR A 553 -5.40 -6.56 -7.80
N LEU A 554 -4.65 -7.65 -7.54
CA LEU A 554 -3.21 -7.68 -7.72
C LEU A 554 -2.78 -7.87 -9.18
N HIS A 555 -3.65 -8.41 -10.04
CA HIS A 555 -3.37 -8.65 -11.45
C HIS A 555 -3.46 -7.37 -12.27
N GLU A 556 -4.55 -6.61 -12.05
CA GLU A 556 -5.00 -5.39 -12.73
C GLU A 556 -3.99 -4.78 -13.71
N ASN A 557 -2.85 -4.30 -13.23
CA ASN A 557 -1.82 -3.70 -14.08
C ASN A 557 -0.49 -4.45 -14.13
N ALA A 558 -0.28 -5.44 -13.26
CA ALA A 558 0.92 -6.27 -13.27
C ALA A 558 0.78 -7.42 -14.28
N THR A 559 0.53 -7.07 -15.55
CA THR A 559 0.19 -8.04 -16.62
C THR A 559 1.25 -8.15 -17.72
N SER A 560 2.17 -7.18 -17.84
CA SER A 560 3.21 -7.18 -18.89
C SER A 560 4.39 -8.11 -18.60
N ASP A 561 4.65 -8.41 -17.33
CA ASP A 561 5.83 -9.16 -16.90
C ASP A 561 5.51 -10.05 -15.70
N TYR A 562 6.37 -11.05 -15.51
CA TYR A 562 6.43 -11.79 -14.25
C TYR A 562 7.02 -10.89 -13.16
N TRP A 563 6.67 -11.15 -11.90
CA TRP A 563 7.26 -10.43 -10.76
C TRP A 563 7.52 -11.36 -9.57
N TRP A 564 8.58 -11.04 -8.83
CA TRP A 564 9.05 -11.86 -7.72
C TRP A 564 8.18 -11.71 -6.47
N SER A 565 7.95 -12.83 -5.79
CA SER A 565 7.51 -12.82 -4.38
C SER A 565 8.72 -12.96 -3.45
N LEU A 566 8.49 -12.78 -2.14
CA LEU A 566 9.49 -13.03 -1.10
C LEU A 566 9.70 -14.53 -0.79
N SER A 567 8.89 -15.41 -1.34
CA SER A 567 8.73 -16.77 -0.81
C SER A 567 9.70 -17.79 -1.41
N PRO A 568 10.50 -18.49 -0.58
CA PRO A 568 11.31 -19.63 -0.99
C PRO A 568 10.50 -20.74 -1.63
N GLY A 569 11.08 -21.39 -2.64
CA GLY A 569 10.48 -22.49 -3.37
C GLY A 569 11.21 -23.81 -3.14
N TYR A 570 12.26 -24.05 -3.93
CA TYR A 570 13.10 -25.24 -3.82
C TYR A 570 14.51 -25.00 -4.35
N PHE A 571 15.40 -25.91 -4.01
CA PHE A 571 16.66 -26.18 -4.68
C PHE A 571 16.65 -27.64 -5.14
N ASN A 572 16.96 -27.91 -6.42
CA ASN A 572 16.84 -29.25 -7.02
C ASN A 572 18.18 -29.92 -7.36
N GLY A 573 19.27 -29.50 -6.70
CA GLY A 573 20.61 -30.00 -6.95
C GLY A 573 21.43 -29.08 -7.85
N ASP A 574 20.75 -28.36 -8.75
CA ASP A 574 21.38 -27.51 -9.76
C ASP A 574 20.89 -26.04 -9.70
N TYR A 575 19.60 -25.83 -9.39
CA TYR A 575 18.95 -24.52 -9.51
C TYR A 575 18.07 -24.18 -8.30
N THR A 576 18.24 -22.95 -7.80
CA THR A 576 17.40 -22.31 -6.80
C THR A 576 16.20 -21.61 -7.43
N SER A 577 15.00 -21.85 -6.91
CA SER A 577 13.74 -21.29 -7.40
C SER A 577 12.93 -20.59 -6.31
N VAL A 578 12.50 -19.37 -6.59
CA VAL A 578 11.61 -18.53 -5.73
C VAL A 578 10.25 -18.38 -6.43
N TRP A 579 9.19 -18.25 -5.63
CA TRP A 579 7.83 -18.07 -6.16
C TRP A 579 7.66 -16.74 -6.89
N ARG A 580 6.86 -16.75 -7.96
CA ARG A 580 6.56 -15.58 -8.78
C ARG A 580 5.12 -15.58 -9.25
N VAL A 581 4.68 -14.43 -9.76
CA VAL A 581 3.37 -14.26 -10.40
C VAL A 581 3.58 -13.80 -11.83
N GLY A 582 2.82 -14.34 -12.77
CA GLY A 582 2.78 -13.85 -14.16
C GLY A 582 1.65 -14.50 -14.94
N SER A 583 1.09 -13.77 -15.91
CA SER A 583 -0.03 -14.25 -16.76
C SER A 583 -1.22 -14.77 -15.94
N GLY A 584 -1.52 -14.11 -14.81
CA GLY A 584 -2.58 -14.51 -13.89
C GLY A 584 -2.28 -15.76 -13.05
N ASN A 585 -1.08 -16.34 -13.12
CA ASN A 585 -0.73 -17.55 -12.37
C ASN A 585 0.26 -17.25 -11.25
N LEU A 586 -0.04 -17.73 -10.04
CA LEU A 586 0.96 -17.92 -8.98
C LEU A 586 1.64 -19.26 -9.22
N HIS A 587 2.93 -19.27 -9.49
CA HIS A 587 3.62 -20.50 -9.87
C HIS A 587 5.09 -20.47 -9.46
N ILE A 588 5.66 -21.66 -9.57
CA ILE A 588 7.08 -21.93 -9.38
C ILE A 588 7.44 -22.95 -10.47
N ASP A 589 8.00 -22.48 -11.60
CA ASP A 589 8.32 -23.39 -12.72
C ASP A 589 9.80 -23.75 -12.78
N GLY A 590 10.03 -24.93 -13.36
CA GLY A 590 11.26 -25.72 -13.37
C GLY A 590 12.41 -25.27 -14.26
N ILE A 591 13.53 -25.97 -14.05
CA ILE A 591 14.86 -26.07 -14.72
C ILE A 591 15.40 -24.85 -15.49
N GLU A 592 14.62 -24.15 -16.30
CA GLU A 592 15.05 -23.01 -17.13
C GLU A 592 14.84 -21.64 -16.47
N VAL A 593 14.01 -21.54 -15.42
CA VAL A 593 13.76 -20.29 -14.68
C VAL A 593 14.23 -20.45 -13.24
N ASN A 594 15.19 -19.62 -12.83
CA ASN A 594 15.79 -19.65 -11.50
C ASN A 594 15.96 -18.23 -10.95
N VAL A 595 16.50 -18.10 -9.74
CA VAL A 595 16.69 -16.81 -9.05
C VAL A 595 17.51 -15.77 -9.82
N SER A 596 18.31 -16.16 -10.82
CA SER A 596 19.07 -15.23 -11.68
C SER A 596 18.27 -14.64 -12.84
N SER A 597 17.04 -15.12 -13.07
CA SER A 597 16.15 -14.57 -14.10
C SER A 597 15.67 -13.16 -13.74
N ASN A 598 15.51 -12.29 -14.73
CA ASN A 598 15.06 -10.92 -14.51
C ASN A 598 13.54 -10.81 -14.57
N PHE A 599 12.91 -10.47 -13.43
CA PHE A 599 11.47 -10.23 -13.32
C PHE A 599 11.18 -8.91 -12.62
N GLY A 600 9.95 -8.40 -12.79
CA GLY A 600 9.50 -7.13 -12.24
C GLY A 600 9.71 -7.03 -10.74
N LEU A 601 10.29 -5.92 -10.31
CA LEU A 601 10.44 -5.54 -8.91
C LEU A 601 9.15 -4.86 -8.44
N ARG A 602 8.42 -5.50 -7.51
CA ARG A 602 7.16 -4.98 -6.98
C ARG A 602 7.22 -4.80 -5.45
N PRO A 603 7.66 -3.63 -4.96
CA PRO A 603 7.83 -3.36 -3.54
C PRO A 603 6.55 -3.49 -2.73
N ALA A 604 6.71 -3.90 -1.47
CA ALA A 604 5.71 -3.83 -0.44
C ALA A 604 6.23 -3.04 0.76
N ILE A 605 5.34 -2.30 1.41
CA ILE A 605 5.61 -1.51 2.62
C ILE A 605 4.48 -1.73 3.63
N SER A 606 4.70 -1.35 4.89
CA SER A 606 3.64 -1.29 5.89
C SER A 606 3.56 0.13 6.45
N LEU A 607 2.35 0.67 6.55
CA LEU A 607 2.09 1.96 7.18
C LEU A 607 1.80 1.77 8.66
N VAL A 608 2.22 2.75 9.48
CA VAL A 608 1.92 2.74 10.93
C VAL A 608 0.42 2.77 11.19
N SER A 609 -0.02 2.11 12.27
CA SER A 609 -1.44 1.97 12.62
C SER A 609 -2.15 3.30 12.90
N SER A 610 -1.40 4.33 13.28
CA SER A 610 -1.89 5.70 13.50
C SER A 610 -2.05 6.53 12.22
N THR A 611 -1.78 5.96 11.04
CA THR A 611 -1.91 6.65 9.75
C THR A 611 -3.36 7.09 9.53
N THR A 612 -3.58 8.40 9.39
CA THR A 612 -4.88 9.00 9.08
C THR A 612 -5.02 9.25 7.58
N VAL A 613 -6.24 9.12 7.06
CA VAL A 613 -6.49 9.27 5.61
C VAL A 613 -7.72 10.11 5.31
N THR A 614 -7.80 10.54 4.05
CA THR A 614 -9.02 11.01 3.40
C THR A 614 -9.31 10.14 2.19
N GLY A 615 -10.48 10.28 1.56
CA GLY A 615 -10.89 9.47 0.41
C GLY A 615 -11.65 8.19 0.80
N ASP A 616 -12.11 7.45 -0.20
CA ASP A 616 -12.93 6.23 -0.03
C ASP A 616 -12.22 4.95 -0.51
N GLY A 617 -11.00 5.09 -1.03
CA GLY A 617 -10.16 3.98 -1.48
C GLY A 617 -10.45 3.53 -2.90
N THR A 618 -11.33 4.19 -3.66
CA THR A 618 -11.51 3.92 -5.10
C THR A 618 -10.35 4.48 -5.93
N SER A 619 -10.22 4.07 -7.20
CA SER A 619 -9.14 4.57 -8.08
C SER A 619 -9.20 6.08 -8.27
N GLU A 620 -10.42 6.63 -8.34
CA GLU A 620 -10.67 8.07 -8.56
C GLU A 620 -10.65 8.88 -7.26
N ASN A 621 -10.80 8.22 -6.11
CA ASN A 621 -10.75 8.84 -4.79
C ASN A 621 -9.99 7.93 -3.80
N PRO A 622 -8.68 7.71 -4.04
CA PRO A 622 -7.89 6.77 -3.26
C PRO A 622 -7.80 7.25 -1.80
N TYR A 623 -7.38 6.36 -0.89
CA TYR A 623 -7.02 6.81 0.44
C TYR A 623 -5.76 7.67 0.36
N ILE A 624 -5.87 8.97 0.62
CA ILE A 624 -4.76 9.92 0.54
C ILE A 624 -4.12 10.05 1.93
N ILE A 625 -2.82 9.77 2.01
CA ILE A 625 -2.03 9.92 3.23
C ILE A 625 -1.36 11.30 3.23
N ASN A 626 -1.80 12.12 4.17
CA ASN A 626 -1.23 13.46 4.43
C ASN A 626 0.09 13.37 5.19
#